data_AF-S3A356-F1
#
_entry.id   AF-S3A356-F1
#
_cell.length_a   1.000
_cell.length_b   1.000
_cell.length_c   1.000
_cell.angle_alpha   90.00
_cell.angle_beta   90.00
_cell.angle_gamma   90.00
#
_symmetry.space_group_name_H-M   'P 1'
#
loop_
_entity.id
_entity.type
_entity.pdbx_description
1 polymer ?
#
loop_
_entity_poly.entity_id
_entity_poly.type
_entity_poly.pdbx_seq_one_letter_code
_entity_poly.pdbx_strand_id
1 'polypeptide(L)'
;MPSSADEVDAALASAVARIEAAVSTLAPEIIPIVLIDGRSGAGKSSVARRLRERWQGPVTVIGLDELYPGWDGLAAGATLAGEFILTPLSEGRAAAWHRWDWAADAPGAEVVTPADVPLILEGAGALTPRTAHLAHVRVWLEAPEDSRRDRALTRDGDTYRPHWSRWAAQEEHHLRTHHPQSLATIVVDVP
;
A
#
# COMPACT_ATOMS: atom_id res chain seq x y z
N MET A 1 -30.64 10.06 -2.19
CA MET A 1 -29.24 10.45 -1.96
C MET A 1 -28.51 9.18 -1.55
N PRO A 2 -27.43 8.79 -2.25
CA PRO A 2 -26.60 7.67 -1.79
C PRO A 2 -26.05 7.96 -0.38
N SER A 3 -25.83 6.92 0.42
CA SER A 3 -25.21 7.07 1.73
C SER A 3 -23.70 7.29 1.58
N SER A 4 -23.04 7.88 2.58
CA SER A 4 -21.57 7.99 2.60
C SER A 4 -20.87 6.64 2.42
N ALA A 5 -21.48 5.55 2.91
CA ALA A 5 -20.96 4.19 2.71
C ALA A 5 -21.02 3.75 1.23
N ASP A 6 -22.10 4.10 0.52
CA ASP A 6 -22.25 3.78 -0.91
C ASP A 6 -21.24 4.57 -1.76
N GLU A 7 -20.96 5.82 -1.40
CA GLU A 7 -19.98 6.66 -2.09
C GLU A 7 -18.56 6.14 -1.89
N VAL A 8 -18.20 5.73 -0.67
CA VAL A 8 -16.93 5.07 -0.39
C VAL A 8 -16.83 3.76 -1.17
N ASP A 9 -17.87 2.93 -1.17
CA ASP A 9 -17.86 1.67 -1.91
C ASP A 9 -17.65 1.88 -3.42
N ALA A 10 -18.34 2.86 -4.00
CA ALA A 10 -18.19 3.25 -5.40
C ALA A 10 -16.78 3.75 -5.72
N ALA A 11 -16.17 4.55 -4.84
CA ALA A 11 -14.80 5.03 -5.00
C ALA A 11 -13.79 3.86 -4.99
N LEU A 12 -13.94 2.92 -4.04
CA LEU A 12 -13.08 1.73 -3.97
C LEU A 12 -13.27 0.80 -5.18
N ALA A 13 -14.51 0.63 -5.66
CA ALA A 13 -14.79 -0.14 -6.88
C ALA A 13 -14.17 0.52 -8.12
N SER A 14 -14.25 1.84 -8.22
CA SER A 14 -13.61 2.63 -9.29
C SER A 14 -12.08 2.48 -9.26
N ALA A 15 -11.46 2.52 -8.07
CA ALA A 15 -10.03 2.29 -7.92
C ALA A 15 -9.61 0.92 -8.49
N VAL A 16 -10.32 -0.15 -8.09
CA VAL A 16 -10.06 -1.52 -8.56
C VAL A 16 -10.19 -1.62 -10.08
N ALA A 17 -11.27 -1.09 -10.66
CA ALA A 17 -11.49 -1.15 -12.11
C ALA A 17 -10.40 -0.41 -12.90
N ARG A 18 -9.92 0.74 -12.40
CA ARG A 18 -8.84 1.50 -13.03
C ARG A 18 -7.49 0.77 -12.92
N ILE A 19 -7.23 0.08 -11.82
CA ILE A 19 -6.03 -0.75 -11.66
C ILE A 19 -6.07 -1.93 -12.63
N GLU A 20 -7.20 -2.66 -12.70
CA GLU A 20 -7.38 -3.77 -13.64
C GLU A 20 -7.17 -3.31 -15.09
N ALA A 21 -7.76 -2.18 -15.47
CA ALA A 21 -7.56 -1.58 -16.78
C ALA A 21 -6.08 -1.28 -17.04
N ALA A 22 -5.38 -0.60 -16.12
CA ALA A 22 -3.96 -0.28 -16.27
C ALA A 22 -3.10 -1.54 -16.39
N VAL A 23 -3.35 -2.57 -15.56
CA VAL A 23 -2.63 -3.86 -15.62
C VAL A 23 -2.86 -4.54 -16.97
N SER A 24 -4.09 -4.55 -17.50
CA SER A 24 -4.40 -5.17 -18.79
C SER A 24 -3.73 -4.51 -20.00
N THR A 25 -3.20 -3.29 -19.84
CA THR A 25 -2.45 -2.59 -20.91
C THR A 25 -0.95 -2.89 -20.90
N LEU A 26 -0.45 -3.60 -19.88
CA LEU A 26 0.94 -4.03 -19.83
C LEU A 26 1.23 -5.10 -20.87
N ALA A 27 2.47 -5.15 -21.34
CA ALA A 27 2.89 -6.20 -22.27
C ALA A 27 2.83 -7.58 -21.58
N PRO A 28 2.49 -8.68 -22.30
CA PRO A 28 2.27 -10.00 -21.69
C PRO A 28 3.46 -10.57 -20.91
N GLU A 29 4.68 -10.15 -21.22
CA GLU A 29 5.93 -10.53 -20.56
C GLU A 29 6.18 -9.80 -19.23
N ILE A 30 5.43 -8.73 -18.96
CA ILE A 30 5.59 -7.94 -17.74
C ILE A 30 4.85 -8.61 -16.59
N ILE A 31 5.58 -8.91 -15.51
CA ILE A 31 5.00 -9.31 -14.23
C ILE A 31 4.57 -8.03 -13.48
N PRO A 32 3.27 -7.77 -13.30
CA PRO A 32 2.81 -6.50 -12.74
C PRO A 32 3.27 -6.27 -11.30
N ILE A 33 3.63 -5.02 -11.01
CA ILE A 33 3.91 -4.52 -9.66
C ILE A 33 3.00 -3.31 -9.46
N VAL A 34 2.07 -3.45 -8.52
CA VAL A 34 1.06 -2.46 -8.18
C VAL A 34 1.36 -1.91 -6.79
N LEU A 35 1.55 -0.60 -6.68
CA LEU A 35 1.71 0.09 -5.41
C LEU A 35 0.43 0.86 -5.08
N ILE A 36 -0.06 0.71 -3.84
CA ILE A 36 -1.25 1.40 -3.33
C ILE A 36 -0.87 2.17 -2.06
N ASP A 37 -0.73 3.49 -2.19
CA ASP A 37 -0.42 4.40 -1.09
C ASP A 37 -1.64 5.29 -0.76
N GLY A 38 -1.58 5.93 0.39
CA GLY A 38 -2.64 6.69 1.02
C GLY A 38 -2.45 6.67 2.54
N ARG A 39 -2.98 7.66 3.24
CA ARG A 39 -2.92 7.72 4.71
C ARG A 39 -3.74 6.60 5.36
N SER A 40 -3.49 6.32 6.63
CA SER A 40 -4.31 5.42 7.46
C SER A 40 -5.79 5.82 7.37
N GLY A 41 -6.66 4.83 7.15
CA GLY A 41 -8.09 5.05 6.93
C GLY A 41 -8.51 5.41 5.48
N ALA A 42 -7.59 5.48 4.52
CA ALA A 42 -7.91 5.80 3.11
C ALA A 42 -8.51 4.64 2.30
N GLY A 43 -8.56 3.42 2.84
CA GLY A 43 -9.15 2.25 2.16
C GLY A 43 -8.19 1.39 1.33
N LYS A 44 -6.87 1.59 1.46
CA LYS A 44 -5.82 0.83 0.74
C LYS A 44 -5.99 -0.68 0.83
N SER A 45 -6.04 -1.22 2.05
CA SER A 45 -6.22 -2.66 2.29
C SER A 45 -7.52 -3.20 1.70
N SER A 46 -8.59 -2.37 1.65
CA SER A 46 -9.84 -2.74 0.99
C SER A 46 -9.71 -2.82 -0.53
N VAL A 47 -8.99 -1.89 -1.17
CA VAL A 47 -8.68 -1.96 -2.61
C VAL A 47 -7.79 -3.17 -2.90
N ALA A 48 -6.72 -3.38 -2.14
CA ALA A 48 -5.81 -4.51 -2.30
C ALA A 48 -6.54 -5.86 -2.18
N ARG A 49 -7.41 -6.01 -1.18
CA ARG A 49 -8.26 -7.21 -1.02
C ARG A 49 -9.19 -7.44 -2.20
N ARG A 50 -9.95 -6.41 -2.61
CA ARG A 50 -10.88 -6.52 -3.75
C ARG A 50 -10.16 -6.84 -5.06
N LEU A 51 -8.99 -6.24 -5.27
CA LEU A 51 -8.15 -6.49 -6.43
C LEU A 51 -7.63 -7.94 -6.40
N ARG A 52 -7.17 -8.44 -5.25
CA ARG A 52 -6.76 -9.83 -5.07
C ARG A 52 -7.87 -10.82 -5.39
N GLU A 53 -9.09 -10.56 -4.93
CA GLU A 53 -10.27 -11.40 -5.16
C GLU A 53 -10.66 -11.51 -6.64
N ARG A 54 -10.39 -10.46 -7.43
CA ARG A 54 -10.71 -10.40 -8.85
C ARG A 54 -9.55 -10.80 -9.75
N TRP A 55 -8.34 -10.91 -9.19
CA TRP A 55 -7.15 -11.29 -9.94
C TRP A 55 -7.23 -12.73 -10.44
N GLN A 56 -7.00 -12.91 -11.74
CA GLN A 56 -6.97 -14.24 -12.35
C GLN A 56 -5.63 -14.91 -12.07
N GLY A 57 -5.65 -15.98 -11.26
CA GLY A 57 -4.46 -16.76 -10.92
C GLY A 57 -3.69 -16.26 -9.67
N PRO A 58 -2.42 -16.67 -9.53
CA PRO A 58 -1.58 -16.27 -8.41
C PRO A 58 -1.27 -14.77 -8.45
N VAL A 59 -1.30 -14.14 -7.28
CA VAL A 59 -0.79 -12.78 -7.04
C VAL A 59 -0.41 -12.68 -5.57
N THR A 60 0.73 -12.04 -5.31
CA THR A 60 1.23 -11.78 -3.96
C THR A 60 0.67 -10.45 -3.47
N VAL A 61 0.21 -10.41 -2.22
CA VAL A 61 -0.22 -9.18 -1.54
C VAL A 61 0.68 -8.99 -0.33
N ILE A 62 1.27 -7.81 -0.19
CA ILE A 62 2.12 -7.43 0.94
C ILE A 62 1.64 -6.10 1.52
N GLY A 63 1.36 -6.09 2.81
CA GLY A 63 1.14 -4.85 3.55
C GLY A 63 2.46 -4.29 4.08
N LEU A 64 2.70 -2.98 3.95
CA LEU A 64 3.89 -2.35 4.55
C LEU A 64 3.88 -2.40 6.09
N ASP A 65 2.72 -2.62 6.71
CA ASP A 65 2.63 -2.92 8.15
C ASP A 65 3.34 -4.22 8.54
N GLU A 66 3.57 -5.12 7.59
CA GLU A 66 4.44 -6.28 7.76
C GLU A 66 5.94 -5.91 7.74
N LEU A 67 6.31 -4.67 7.41
CA LEU A 67 7.71 -4.22 7.28
C LEU A 67 8.09 -3.09 8.23
N TYR A 68 7.14 -2.37 8.84
CA TYR A 68 7.49 -1.25 9.71
C TYR A 68 8.22 -1.72 10.97
N PRO A 69 9.45 -1.25 11.24
CA PRO A 69 10.13 -1.50 12.49
C PRO A 69 9.49 -0.70 13.62
N GLY A 70 8.40 -1.24 14.16
CA GLY A 70 7.57 -0.59 15.15
C GLY A 70 6.83 0.63 14.61
N TRP A 71 6.23 1.38 15.52
CA TRP A 71 5.34 2.49 15.22
C TRP A 71 6.02 3.75 14.68
N ASP A 72 7.35 3.84 14.79
CA ASP A 72 8.16 4.94 14.23
C ASP A 72 8.86 4.49 12.92
N GLY A 73 8.36 3.38 12.35
CA GLY A 73 9.00 2.65 11.26
C GLY A 73 8.53 2.99 9.86
N LEU A 74 7.71 4.03 9.62
CA LEU A 74 7.11 4.27 8.29
C LEU A 74 8.18 4.41 7.20
N ALA A 75 9.14 5.31 7.39
CA ALA A 75 10.21 5.55 6.42
C ALA A 75 11.15 4.34 6.28
N ALA A 76 11.41 3.63 7.39
CA ALA A 76 12.22 2.44 7.39
C ALA A 76 11.54 1.29 6.63
N GLY A 77 10.25 1.04 6.86
CA GLY A 77 9.49 0.02 6.13
C GLY A 77 9.40 0.32 4.63
N ALA A 78 9.22 1.59 4.23
CA ALA A 78 9.29 1.99 2.82
C ALA A 78 10.67 1.72 2.20
N THR A 79 11.75 1.97 2.97
CA THR A 79 13.12 1.67 2.55
C THR A 79 13.33 0.16 2.38
N LEU A 80 12.91 -0.63 3.37
CA LEU A 80 13.01 -2.10 3.36
C LEU A 80 12.22 -2.71 2.19
N ALA A 81 11.00 -2.22 1.94
CA ALA A 81 10.20 -2.66 0.79
C ALA A 81 10.89 -2.32 -0.53
N GLY A 82 11.45 -1.11 -0.66
CA GLY A 82 12.20 -0.71 -1.85
C GLY A 82 13.43 -1.59 -2.10
N GLU A 83 14.19 -1.88 -1.05
CA GLU A 83 15.48 -2.59 -1.13
C GLU A 83 15.32 -4.11 -1.28
N PHE A 84 14.52 -4.73 -0.42
CA PHE A 84 14.47 -6.19 -0.31
C PHE A 84 13.33 -6.83 -1.09
N ILE A 85 12.31 -6.06 -1.50
CA ILE A 85 11.16 -6.56 -2.26
C ILE A 85 11.16 -6.00 -3.67
N LEU A 86 10.96 -4.70 -3.82
CA LEU A 86 10.67 -4.07 -5.11
C LEU A 86 11.87 -4.10 -6.06
N THR A 87 13.09 -3.85 -5.55
CA THR A 87 14.29 -3.87 -6.40
C THR A 87 14.53 -5.28 -6.98
N PRO A 88 14.61 -6.37 -6.19
CA PRO A 88 14.75 -7.73 -6.74
C PRO A 88 13.64 -8.11 -7.72
N LEU A 89 12.38 -7.84 -7.38
CA LEU A 89 11.26 -8.24 -8.25
C LEU A 89 11.25 -7.46 -9.57
N SER A 90 11.60 -6.17 -9.56
CA SER A 90 11.74 -5.38 -10.79
C SER A 90 12.86 -5.88 -11.71
N GLU A 91 13.83 -6.61 -11.16
CA GLU A 91 14.94 -7.23 -11.88
C GLU A 91 14.65 -8.71 -12.25
N GLY A 92 13.44 -9.21 -11.99
CA GLY A 92 13.06 -10.60 -12.24
C GLY A 92 13.71 -11.60 -11.29
N ARG A 93 14.15 -11.17 -10.10
CA ARG A 93 14.76 -12.01 -9.06
C ARG A 93 13.82 -12.17 -7.87
N ALA A 94 13.79 -13.36 -7.28
CA ALA A 94 13.02 -13.59 -6.06
C ALA A 94 13.52 -12.65 -4.95
N ALA A 95 12.58 -12.14 -4.15
CA ALA A 95 12.82 -11.26 -3.02
C ALA A 95 12.86 -12.08 -1.72
N ALA A 96 13.85 -11.82 -0.87
CA ALA A 96 13.93 -12.36 0.49
C ALA A 96 13.90 -11.19 1.47
N TRP A 97 12.95 -11.20 2.40
CA TRP A 97 12.70 -10.10 3.32
C TRP A 97 12.16 -10.62 4.65
N HIS A 98 12.28 -9.83 5.72
CA HIS A 98 11.78 -10.20 7.04
C HIS A 98 10.45 -9.53 7.33
N ARG A 99 9.46 -10.33 7.73
CA ARG A 99 8.23 -9.80 8.32
C ARG A 99 8.53 -9.26 9.71
N TRP A 100 8.07 -8.07 10.04
CA TRP A 100 8.16 -7.50 11.39
C TRP A 100 7.28 -8.26 12.37
N ASP A 101 7.84 -8.66 13.51
CA ASP A 101 7.08 -9.22 14.62
C ASP A 101 6.71 -8.10 15.60
N TRP A 102 5.47 -7.64 15.51
CA TRP A 102 4.93 -6.58 16.37
C TRP A 102 4.83 -6.99 17.85
N ALA A 103 4.77 -8.29 18.16
CA ALA A 103 4.71 -8.77 19.54
C ALA A 103 6.10 -8.82 20.17
N ALA A 104 7.12 -9.16 19.38
CA ALA A 104 8.52 -9.19 19.81
C ALA A 104 9.26 -7.85 19.64
N ASP A 105 8.68 -6.90 18.90
CA ASP A 105 9.30 -5.62 18.49
C ASP A 105 10.67 -5.85 17.80
N ALA A 106 10.72 -6.83 16.90
CA ALA A 106 11.94 -7.28 16.23
C ALA A 106 11.66 -7.85 14.83
N PRO A 107 12.69 -7.99 13.96
CA PRO A 107 12.56 -8.75 12.72
C PRO A 107 12.14 -10.20 13.01
N GLY A 108 11.07 -10.64 12.38
CA GLY A 108 10.53 -11.99 12.46
C GLY A 108 11.06 -12.90 11.35
N ALA A 109 10.22 -13.86 10.95
CA ALA A 109 10.57 -14.87 9.97
C ALA A 109 10.92 -14.26 8.60
N GLU A 110 11.92 -14.85 7.95
CA GLU A 110 12.21 -14.57 6.54
C GLU A 110 11.09 -15.12 5.65
N VAL A 111 10.71 -14.33 4.66
CA VAL A 111 9.69 -14.61 3.65
C VAL A 111 10.35 -14.50 2.29
N VAL A 112 10.05 -15.45 1.40
CA VAL A 112 10.47 -15.42 0.01
C VAL A 112 9.28 -15.10 -0.88
N THR A 113 9.41 -14.04 -1.69
CA THR A 113 8.43 -13.64 -2.70
C THR A 113 8.99 -13.96 -4.10
N PRO A 114 8.29 -14.82 -4.88
CA PRO A 114 8.77 -15.22 -6.19
C PRO A 114 8.63 -14.09 -7.23
N ALA A 115 9.51 -14.08 -8.23
CA ALA A 115 9.57 -13.03 -9.25
C ALA A 115 8.60 -13.21 -10.42
N ASP A 116 8.09 -14.43 -10.61
CA ASP A 116 7.17 -14.81 -11.69
C ASP A 116 5.69 -14.65 -11.28
N VAL A 117 5.44 -14.07 -10.11
CA VAL A 117 4.09 -13.80 -9.58
C VAL A 117 3.88 -12.29 -9.45
N PRO A 118 2.75 -11.74 -9.92
CA PRO A 118 2.42 -10.33 -9.75
C PRO A 118 2.42 -9.90 -8.27
N LEU A 119 2.74 -8.64 -8.00
CA LEU A 119 2.74 -8.05 -6.66
C LEU A 119 1.73 -6.92 -6.54
N ILE A 120 0.93 -6.96 -5.47
CA ILE A 120 0.18 -5.84 -4.93
C ILE A 120 0.81 -5.48 -3.58
N LEU A 121 1.44 -4.31 -3.50
CA LEU A 121 2.01 -3.80 -2.25
C LEU A 121 1.23 -2.56 -1.80
N GLU A 122 0.75 -2.57 -0.57
CA GLU A 122 -0.09 -1.51 -0.02
C GLU A 122 0.42 -1.00 1.31
N GLY A 123 0.28 0.30 1.56
CA GLY A 123 0.63 0.89 2.85
C GLY A 123 1.00 2.36 2.76
N ALA A 124 0.94 3.05 3.90
CA ALA A 124 1.37 4.43 3.99
C ALA A 124 2.89 4.51 3.81
N GLY A 125 3.37 5.21 2.77
CA GLY A 125 4.79 5.21 2.44
C GLY A 125 5.15 4.36 1.22
N ALA A 126 4.19 3.68 0.59
CA ALA A 126 4.45 2.83 -0.57
C ALA A 126 4.97 3.61 -1.79
N LEU A 127 4.59 4.89 -1.95
CA LEU A 127 5.04 5.74 -3.05
C LEU A 127 6.09 6.76 -2.61
N THR A 128 7.35 6.39 -2.78
CA THR A 128 8.51 7.30 -2.71
C THR A 128 9.08 7.48 -4.12
N PRO A 129 9.92 8.49 -4.40
CA PRO A 129 10.59 8.61 -5.69
C PRO A 129 11.30 7.31 -6.09
N ARG A 130 11.98 6.64 -5.15
CA ARG A 130 12.64 5.35 -5.39
C ARG A 130 11.64 4.25 -5.78
N THR A 131 10.63 4.00 -4.96
CA THR A 131 9.70 2.88 -5.16
C THR A 131 8.78 3.10 -6.37
N ALA A 132 8.44 4.34 -6.68
CA ALA A 132 7.63 4.70 -7.84
C ALA A 132 8.30 4.38 -9.19
N HIS A 133 9.63 4.25 -9.26
CA HIS A 133 10.33 3.82 -10.47
C HIS A 133 10.38 2.30 -10.64
N LEU A 134 10.04 1.54 -9.61
CA LEU A 134 10.09 0.07 -9.60
C LEU A 134 8.72 -0.57 -9.86
N ALA A 135 7.69 0.24 -10.10
CA ALA A 135 6.31 -0.21 -10.20
C ALA A 135 5.66 0.18 -11.52
N HIS A 136 4.77 -0.68 -12.00
CA HIS A 136 4.04 -0.52 -13.25
C HIS A 136 2.76 0.29 -13.06
N VAL A 137 2.07 0.07 -11.93
CA VAL A 137 0.84 0.79 -11.57
C VAL A 137 1.01 1.40 -10.18
N ARG A 138 0.70 2.69 -10.04
CA ARG A 138 0.97 3.48 -8.82
C ARG A 138 -0.29 4.22 -8.45
N VAL A 139 -0.84 3.89 -7.30
CA VAL A 139 -2.16 4.36 -6.87
C VAL A 139 -2.01 5.20 -5.62
N TRP A 140 -2.59 6.39 -5.65
CA TRP A 140 -2.80 7.21 -4.47
C TRP A 140 -4.29 7.26 -4.14
N LEU A 141 -4.63 6.85 -2.92
CA LEU A 141 -5.98 7.02 -2.35
C LEU A 141 -5.98 8.25 -1.45
N GLU A 142 -6.67 9.29 -1.90
CA GLU A 142 -6.88 10.51 -1.13
C GLU A 142 -8.15 10.37 -0.28
N ALA A 143 -8.11 10.82 0.96
CA ALA A 143 -9.28 10.77 1.84
C ALA A 143 -9.26 11.94 2.84
N PRO A 144 -10.40 12.61 3.09
CA PRO A 144 -10.49 13.68 4.08
C PRO A 144 -10.03 13.24 5.47
N GLU A 145 -9.43 14.18 6.22
CA GLU A 145 -8.84 13.88 7.53
C GLU A 145 -9.87 13.38 8.56
N ASP A 146 -11.04 13.99 8.62
CA ASP A 146 -12.08 13.58 9.56
C ASP A 146 -12.59 12.16 9.23
N SER A 147 -12.89 11.92 7.96
CA SER A 147 -13.36 10.62 7.46
C SER A 147 -12.35 9.50 7.74
N ARG A 148 -11.05 9.73 7.49
CA ARG A 148 -10.02 8.67 7.66
C ARG A 148 -9.72 8.38 9.13
N ARG A 149 -9.77 9.38 10.02
CA ARG A 149 -9.51 9.21 11.45
C ARG A 149 -10.55 8.30 12.09
N ASP A 150 -11.82 8.56 11.81
CA ASP A 150 -12.92 7.75 12.36
C ASP A 150 -12.84 6.30 11.86
N ARG A 151 -12.55 6.11 10.56
CA ARG A 151 -12.33 4.76 9.99
C ARG A 151 -11.15 4.04 10.62
N ALA A 152 -10.02 4.70 10.78
CA ALA A 152 -8.82 4.09 11.35
C ALA A 152 -9.01 3.72 12.83
N LEU A 153 -9.65 4.58 13.62
CA LEU A 153 -9.95 4.31 15.02
C LEU A 153 -11.02 3.22 15.19
N THR A 154 -12.00 3.14 14.29
CA THR A 154 -13.01 2.07 14.30
C THR A 154 -12.38 0.71 13.97
N ARG A 155 -11.39 0.67 13.07
CA ARG A 155 -10.71 -0.55 12.64
C ARG A 155 -9.71 -1.06 13.69
N ASP A 156 -8.79 -0.19 14.12
CA ASP A 156 -7.60 -0.59 14.88
C ASP A 156 -7.69 -0.24 16.39
N GLY A 157 -8.76 0.44 16.78
CA GLY A 157 -9.19 0.60 18.17
C GLY A 157 -8.11 1.14 19.12
N ASP A 158 -8.00 0.49 20.28
CA ASP A 158 -7.16 0.92 21.40
C ASP A 158 -5.67 0.64 21.22
N THR A 159 -5.30 -0.25 20.30
CA THR A 159 -3.89 -0.51 19.97
C THR A 159 -3.30 0.65 19.16
N TYR A 160 -4.12 1.28 18.31
CA TYR A 160 -3.68 2.37 17.45
C TYR A 160 -3.85 3.76 18.09
N ARG A 161 -4.88 3.94 18.93
CA ARG A 161 -5.22 5.22 19.56
C ARG A 161 -4.04 5.91 20.28
N PRO A 162 -3.18 5.23 21.06
CA PRO A 162 -2.02 5.85 21.72
C PRO A 162 -0.95 6.32 20.74
N HIS A 163 -0.97 5.81 19.51
CA HIS A 163 0.07 6.02 18.51
C HIS A 163 -0.38 6.89 17.34
N TRP A 164 -1.67 7.26 17.28
CA TRP A 164 -2.24 8.08 16.22
C TRP A 164 -1.40 9.32 15.90
N SER A 165 -1.08 10.14 16.91
CA SER A 165 -0.37 11.40 16.69
C SER A 165 1.04 11.19 16.12
N ARG A 166 1.78 10.19 16.63
CA ARG A 166 3.13 9.88 16.12
C ARG A 166 3.10 9.28 14.72
N TRP A 167 2.09 8.47 14.42
CA TRP A 167 1.92 7.91 13.08
C TRP A 167 1.53 8.98 12.07
N ALA A 168 0.53 9.81 12.40
CA ALA A 168 0.07 10.92 11.55
C ALA A 168 1.20 11.92 11.24
N ALA A 169 2.12 12.16 12.18
CA ALA A 169 3.30 12.99 11.95
C ALA A 169 4.26 12.39 10.90
N GLN A 170 4.44 11.06 10.89
CA GLN A 170 5.24 10.38 9.87
C GLN A 170 4.55 10.41 8.50
N GLU A 171 3.23 10.25 8.45
CA GLU A 171 2.46 10.39 7.20
C GLU A 171 2.63 11.80 6.61
N GLU A 172 2.54 12.83 7.45
CA GLU A 172 2.74 14.21 7.02
C GLU A 172 4.17 14.45 6.52
N HIS A 173 5.16 13.87 7.20
CA HIS A 173 6.55 13.90 6.73
C HIS A 173 6.69 13.22 5.36
N HIS A 174 6.08 12.06 5.16
CA HIS A 174 6.05 11.36 3.86
C HIS A 174 5.44 12.24 2.76
N LEU A 175 4.28 12.85 3.02
CA LEU A 175 3.62 13.74 2.06
C LEU A 175 4.51 14.92 1.63
N ARG A 176 5.12 15.59 2.61
CA ARG A 176 6.01 16.74 2.36
C ARG A 176 7.30 16.37 1.66
N THR A 177 7.87 15.21 1.96
CA THR A 177 9.19 14.82 1.44
C THR A 177 9.07 14.16 0.06
N HIS A 178 8.03 13.34 -0.15
CA HIS A 178 7.94 12.47 -1.31
C HIS A 178 6.84 12.85 -2.30
N HIS A 179 5.88 13.69 -1.91
CA HIS A 179 4.76 14.10 -2.76
C HIS A 179 4.08 12.92 -3.49
N PRO A 180 3.65 11.87 -2.76
CA PRO A 180 3.25 10.58 -3.34
C PRO A 180 2.12 10.67 -4.37
N GLN A 181 1.18 11.61 -4.19
CA GLN A 181 0.12 11.86 -5.17
C GLN A 181 0.67 12.22 -6.55
N SER A 182 1.77 12.98 -6.62
CA SER A 182 2.42 13.35 -7.89
C SER A 182 3.16 12.17 -8.55
N LEU A 183 3.49 11.14 -7.78
CA LEU A 183 4.14 9.92 -8.24
C LEU A 183 3.13 8.88 -8.75
N ALA A 184 1.84 9.05 -8.46
CA ALA A 184 0.80 8.11 -8.85
C ALA A 184 0.47 8.20 -10.35
N THR A 185 0.15 7.07 -10.98
CA THR A 185 -0.52 7.03 -12.29
C THR A 185 -2.05 7.07 -12.14
N ILE A 186 -2.56 6.70 -10.96
CA ILE A 186 -3.97 6.65 -10.63
C ILE A 186 -4.18 7.37 -9.30
N VAL A 187 -4.95 8.45 -9.31
CA VAL A 187 -5.42 9.14 -8.09
C VAL A 187 -6.92 8.88 -7.94
N VAL A 188 -7.36 8.49 -6.76
CA VAL A 188 -8.77 8.26 -6.42
C VAL A 188 -9.10 8.99 -5.13
N ASP A 189 -10.11 9.84 -5.18
CA ASP A 189 -10.68 10.48 -4.00
C ASP A 189 -11.70 9.53 -3.35
N VAL A 190 -11.52 9.26 -2.06
CA VAL A 190 -12.40 8.42 -1.23
C VAL A 190 -13.06 9.32 -0.18
N PRO A 191 -14.40 9.52 -0.25
CA PRO A 191 -15.11 10.44 0.63
C PRO A 191 -15.05 10.06 2.13
#